data_AF-E8LH46-F1
#
_entry.id   AF-E8LH46-F1
#
_cell.length_a   1.000
_cell.length_b   1.000
_cell.length_c   1.000
_cell.angle_alpha   90.00
_cell.angle_beta   90.00
_cell.angle_gamma   90.00
#
_symmetry.space_group_name_H-M   'P 1'
#
loop_
_entity.id
_entity.type
_entity.pdbx_description
1 polymer ?
#
loop_
_entity_poly.entity_id
_entity_poly.type
_entity_poly.pdbx_seq_one_letter_code
_entity_poly.pdbx_strand_id
1 'polypeptide(L)'
;MLEQYRPILFACSLIVALWAVAITSNPSFPDPLHLSMLIAGAAWLIFGGIICNKERRFAAAIFLLATAIAPFIFYSELYYIQQNNQDIDPAVFEANFKHAVVIYNMLRYFLLSCSFLVIMLRLGRAIKNFAQDRPE
;
A
#
# COMPACT_ATOMS: atom_id res chain seq x y z
N MET A 1 -10.81 13.52 26.36
CA MET A 1 -11.60 12.42 25.77
C MET A 1 -11.21 12.17 24.31
N LEU A 2 -11.40 13.10 23.37
CA LEU A 2 -11.13 12.86 21.93
C LEU A 2 -9.65 12.54 21.61
N GLU A 3 -8.71 13.15 22.34
CA GLU A 3 -7.26 12.95 22.12
C GLU A 3 -6.80 11.52 22.38
N GLN A 4 -7.44 10.82 23.32
CA GLN A 4 -7.14 9.42 23.63
C GLN A 4 -7.55 8.47 22.48
N TYR A 5 -8.56 8.83 21.69
CA TYR A 5 -9.00 8.05 20.52
C TYR A 5 -8.18 8.32 19.25
N ARG A 6 -7.48 9.45 19.18
CA ARG A 6 -6.68 9.85 18.02
C ARG A 6 -5.75 8.74 17.48
N PRO A 7 -4.95 8.03 18.29
CA PRO A 7 -4.08 6.96 17.76
C PRO A 7 -4.84 5.76 17.21
N ILE A 8 -6.03 5.45 17.78
CA ILE A 8 -6.89 4.36 17.31
C ILE A 8 -7.52 4.76 15.97
N LEU A 9 -8.13 5.94 15.90
CA LEU A 9 -8.73 6.46 14.67
C LEU A 9 -7.70 6.58 13.54
N PHE A 10 -6.48 6.98 13.87
CA PHE A 10 -5.38 7.01 12.90
C PHE A 10 -5.04 5.61 12.37
N ALA A 11 -4.91 4.61 13.25
CA ALA A 11 -4.67 3.24 12.81
C ALA A 11 -5.83 2.69 11.95
N CYS A 12 -7.09 2.96 12.32
CA CYS A 12 -8.25 2.60 11.51
C CYS A 12 -8.22 3.27 10.13
N SER A 13 -7.86 4.55 10.05
CA SER A 13 -7.74 5.25 8.76
C SER A 13 -6.66 4.64 7.86
N LEU A 14 -5.55 4.14 8.44
CA LEU A 14 -4.52 3.42 7.68
C LEU A 14 -5.02 2.07 7.17
N ILE A 15 -5.90 1.37 7.91
CA ILE A 15 -6.54 0.14 7.43
C ILE A 15 -7.41 0.44 6.20
N VAL A 16 -8.21 1.51 6.25
CA VAL A 16 -9.05 1.92 5.12
C VAL A 16 -8.20 2.28 3.90
N ALA A 17 -7.11 3.01 4.10
CA ALA A 17 -6.18 3.32 3.02
C ALA A 17 -5.50 2.08 2.44
N LEU A 18 -5.07 1.14 3.29
CA LEU A 18 -4.50 -0.13 2.84
C LEU A 18 -5.51 -0.95 2.04
N TRP A 19 -6.77 -1.01 2.50
CA TRP A 19 -7.85 -1.68 1.79
C TRP A 19 -8.11 -1.04 0.42
N ALA A 20 -8.15 0.30 0.35
CA ALA A 20 -8.32 1.02 -0.90
C ALA A 20 -7.20 0.66 -1.89
N VAL A 21 -5.94 0.71 -1.46
CA VAL A 21 -4.79 0.29 -2.28
C VAL A 21 -4.91 -1.19 -2.66
N ALA A 22 -5.33 -2.06 -1.75
CA ALA A 22 -5.45 -3.49 -1.99
C ALA A 22 -6.48 -3.80 -3.09
N ILE A 23 -7.59 -3.08 -3.19
CA ILE A 23 -8.61 -3.36 -4.22
C ILE A 23 -8.33 -2.68 -5.56
N THR A 24 -7.59 -1.57 -5.58
CA THR A 24 -7.34 -0.80 -6.81
C THR A 24 -5.99 -1.07 -7.49
N SER A 25 -5.03 -1.67 -6.80
CA SER A 25 -3.70 -2.03 -7.33
C SER A 25 -3.69 -3.27 -8.23
N ASN A 26 -4.73 -3.46 -9.05
CA ASN A 26 -4.81 -4.62 -9.94
C ASN A 26 -3.75 -4.53 -11.06
N PRO A 27 -3.29 -5.69 -11.60
CA PRO A 27 -2.27 -5.76 -12.65
C PRO A 27 -2.84 -5.40 -14.05
N SER A 28 -3.69 -4.39 -14.09
CA SER A 28 -4.33 -3.81 -15.27
C SER A 28 -4.40 -2.31 -15.05
N PHE A 29 -4.34 -1.51 -16.11
CA PHE A 29 -4.52 -0.07 -15.96
C PHE A 29 -5.87 0.24 -15.27
N PRO A 30 -5.87 0.95 -14.14
CA PRO A 30 -7.10 1.27 -13.44
C PRO A 30 -7.90 2.32 -14.24
N ASP A 31 -9.22 2.18 -14.22
CA ASP A 31 -10.11 3.25 -14.66
C ASP A 31 -9.97 4.50 -13.77
N PRO A 32 -10.42 5.69 -14.21
CA PRO A 32 -10.18 6.95 -13.50
C PRO A 32 -10.64 6.95 -12.05
N LEU A 33 -11.75 6.26 -11.74
CA LEU A 33 -12.26 6.13 -10.37
C LEU A 33 -11.29 5.34 -9.51
N HIS A 34 -10.90 4.13 -9.94
CA HIS A 34 -9.97 3.28 -9.19
C HIS A 34 -8.58 3.93 -9.09
N LEU A 35 -8.14 4.67 -10.10
CA LEU A 35 -6.90 5.44 -10.05
C LEU A 35 -6.96 6.54 -8.99
N SER A 36 -8.04 7.31 -8.92
CA SER A 36 -8.20 8.35 -7.89
C SER A 36 -8.17 7.77 -6.47
N MET A 37 -8.81 6.61 -6.29
CA MET A 37 -8.86 5.92 -5.01
C MET A 37 -7.50 5.32 -4.62
N LEU A 38 -6.76 4.80 -5.60
CA LEU A 38 -5.38 4.34 -5.43
C LEU A 38 -4.47 5.50 -5.00
N ILE A 39 -4.56 6.66 -5.67
CA ILE A 39 -3.78 7.86 -5.33
C ILE A 39 -4.09 8.33 -3.90
N ALA A 40 -5.38 8.40 -3.54
CA ALA A 40 -5.79 8.80 -2.20
C ALA A 40 -5.28 7.82 -1.13
N GLY A 41 -5.43 6.52 -1.35
CA GLY A 41 -4.93 5.48 -0.46
C GLY A 41 -3.40 5.51 -0.33
N ALA A 42 -2.68 5.64 -1.45
CA ALA A 42 -1.24 5.73 -1.47
C ALA A 42 -0.72 6.99 -0.75
N ALA A 43 -1.33 8.15 -0.98
CA ALA A 43 -0.98 9.39 -0.28
C ALA A 43 -1.14 9.25 1.24
N TRP A 44 -2.20 8.58 1.70
CA TRP A 44 -2.42 8.34 3.12
C TRP A 44 -1.43 7.34 3.72
N LEU A 45 -1.08 6.27 2.98
CA LEU A 45 -0.03 5.34 3.39
C LEU A 45 1.35 6.00 3.44
N ILE A 46 1.67 6.91 2.51
CA ILE A 46 2.90 7.71 2.52
C ILE A 46 2.95 8.57 3.78
N PHE A 47 1.85 9.27 4.09
CA PHE A 47 1.74 10.04 5.32
C PHE A 47 1.95 9.16 6.57
N GLY A 48 1.33 7.97 6.60
CA GLY A 48 1.54 6.96 7.63
C GLY A 48 3.01 6.52 7.76
N GLY A 49 3.67 6.29 6.63
CA GLY A 49 5.09 5.94 6.55
C GLY A 49 5.99 7.03 7.11
N ILE A 50 5.74 8.30 6.77
CA ILE A 50 6.48 9.46 7.30
C ILE A 50 6.34 9.55 8.82
N ILE A 51 5.13 9.35 9.37
CA ILE A 51 4.91 9.35 10.81
C ILE A 51 5.67 8.19 11.47
N CYS A 52 5.58 6.97 10.93
CA CYS A 52 6.33 5.82 11.44
C CYS A 52 7.85 6.07 11.44
N ASN A 53 8.37 6.74 10.40
CA ASN A 53 9.79 7.11 10.32
C ASN A 53 10.18 8.09 11.43
N LYS A 54 9.36 9.11 11.69
CA LYS A 54 9.56 10.06 12.79
C LYS A 54 9.56 9.37 14.17
N GLU A 55 8.77 8.31 14.33
CA GLU A 55 8.75 7.45 15.52
C GLU A 55 9.91 6.44 15.59
N ARG A 56 10.91 6.52 14.69
CA ARG A 56 12.05 5.59 14.55
C ARG A 56 11.64 4.14 14.26
N ARG A 57 10.45 3.93 13.68
CA ARG A 57 9.95 2.62 13.26
C ARG A 57 10.24 2.41 11.77
N PHE A 58 11.53 2.31 11.43
CA PHE A 58 12.00 2.28 10.04
C PHE A 58 11.39 1.17 9.20
N ALA A 59 11.35 -0.07 9.72
CA ALA A 59 10.74 -1.20 9.00
C ALA A 59 9.26 -0.94 8.66
N ALA A 60 8.50 -0.41 9.62
CA ALA A 60 7.11 -0.03 9.40
C ALA A 60 6.95 1.05 8.33
N ALA A 61 7.83 2.05 8.33
CA ALA A 61 7.83 3.09 7.32
C ALA A 61 8.12 2.53 5.91
N ILE A 62 9.12 1.65 5.79
CA ILE A 62 9.51 1.04 4.50
C ILE A 62 8.34 0.25 3.91
N PHE A 63 7.67 -0.61 4.67
CA PHE A 63 6.57 -1.40 4.13
C PHE A 63 5.39 -0.54 3.67
N LEU A 64 5.00 0.47 4.46
CA LEU A 64 3.92 1.39 4.08
C LEU A 64 4.27 2.18 2.81
N LEU A 65 5.49 2.70 2.70
CA LEU A 65 5.96 3.44 1.52
C LEU A 65 6.08 2.55 0.30
N ALA A 66 6.66 1.35 0.44
CA ALA A 66 6.77 0.38 -0.65
C ALA A 66 5.38 -0.03 -1.15
N THR A 67 4.43 -0.27 -0.25
CA THR A 67 3.04 -0.60 -0.60
C THR A 67 2.35 0.52 -1.37
N ALA A 68 2.62 1.77 -0.99
CA ALA A 68 2.05 2.94 -1.67
C ALA A 68 2.63 3.14 -3.08
N ILE A 69 3.93 2.89 -3.27
CA ILE A 69 4.65 3.23 -4.50
C ILE A 69 4.64 2.08 -5.53
N ALA A 70 4.68 0.82 -5.09
CA ALA A 70 4.83 -0.34 -5.97
C ALA A 70 3.82 -0.40 -7.14
N PRO A 71 2.52 -0.07 -6.96
CA PRO A 71 1.58 -0.05 -8.08
C PRO A 71 1.95 0.95 -9.18
N PHE A 72 2.45 2.13 -8.80
CA PHE A 72 2.84 3.17 -9.77
C PHE A 72 4.10 2.79 -10.55
N ILE A 73 5.06 2.14 -9.89
CA ILE A 73 6.25 1.59 -10.58
C ILE A 73 5.79 0.57 -11.62
N PHE A 74 4.94 -0.38 -11.23
CA PHE A 74 4.43 -1.40 -12.15
C PHE A 74 3.68 -0.79 -13.35
N TYR A 75 2.81 0.21 -13.12
CA TYR A 75 2.11 0.90 -14.21
C TYR A 75 3.05 1.68 -15.12
N SER A 76 4.10 2.29 -14.59
CA SER A 76 5.10 2.98 -15.40
C SER A 76 5.90 2.03 -16.29
N GLU A 77 6.26 0.85 -15.78
CA GLU A 77 6.91 -0.20 -16.57
C GLU A 77 5.99 -0.73 -17.67
N LEU A 78 4.73 -1.00 -17.31
CA LEU A 78 3.68 -1.41 -18.24
C LEU A 78 3.50 -0.42 -19.40
N TYR A 79 3.44 0.87 -19.08
CA TYR A 79 3.32 1.95 -20.07
C TYR A 79 4.54 1.98 -21.00
N TYR A 80 5.75 1.91 -20.44
CA TYR A 80 6.99 1.92 -21.19
C TYR A 80 7.10 0.72 -22.15
N ILE A 81 6.69 -0.46 -21.70
CA ILE A 81 6.67 -1.69 -22.51
C ILE A 81 5.67 -1.56 -23.67
N GLN A 82 4.47 -1.03 -23.41
CA GLN A 82 3.45 -0.82 -24.47
C GLN A 82 3.93 0.17 -25.54
N GLN A 83 4.64 1.22 -25.15
CA GLN A 83 5.13 2.24 -26.08
C GLN A 83 6.24 1.72 -27.02
N ASN A 84 7.06 0.77 -26.56
CA ASN A 84 8.21 0.23 -27.30
C ASN A 84 7.94 -1.11 -28.00
N ASN A 85 6.68 -1.52 -28.13
CA ASN A 85 6.29 -2.85 -28.60
C ASN A 85 6.35 -3.04 -30.13
N GLN A 86 7.03 -2.16 -30.88
CA GLN A 86 6.98 -2.16 -32.35
C GLN A 86 7.79 -3.30 -33.00
N ASP A 87 8.78 -3.88 -32.30
CA ASP A 87 9.72 -4.86 -32.87
C ASP A 87 9.78 -6.20 -32.10
N ILE A 88 8.85 -6.47 -31.17
CA ILE A 88 8.87 -7.68 -30.32
C ILE A 88 7.90 -8.74 -30.86
N ASP A 89 8.35 -9.98 -30.95
CA ASP A 89 7.48 -11.13 -31.26
C ASP A 89 6.32 -11.20 -30.24
N PRO A 90 5.06 -11.14 -30.69
CA PRO A 90 3.89 -11.11 -29.81
C PRO A 90 3.80 -12.31 -28.85
N ALA A 91 4.28 -13.49 -29.24
CA ALA A 91 4.23 -14.68 -28.39
C ALA A 91 5.23 -14.59 -27.22
N VAL A 92 6.43 -14.06 -27.47
CA VAL A 92 7.46 -13.84 -26.45
C VAL A 92 7.06 -12.70 -25.52
N PHE A 93 6.45 -11.65 -26.08
CA PHE A 93 5.89 -10.54 -25.32
C PHE A 93 4.82 -11.01 -24.34
N GLU A 94 3.86 -11.83 -24.80
CA GLU A 94 2.77 -12.32 -23.95
C GLU A 94 3.27 -13.20 -22.80
N ALA A 95 4.26 -14.06 -23.05
CA ALA A 95 4.88 -14.89 -22.01
C ALA A 95 5.61 -14.06 -20.95
N ASN A 96 6.41 -13.08 -21.38
CA ASN A 96 7.12 -12.16 -20.49
C ASN A 96 6.15 -11.29 -19.68
N PHE A 97 5.06 -10.84 -20.32
CA PHE A 97 4.02 -10.07 -19.67
C PHE A 97 3.31 -10.86 -18.56
N LYS A 98 2.93 -12.13 -18.85
CA LYS A 98 2.34 -13.02 -17.84
C LYS A 98 3.28 -13.25 -16.66
N HIS A 99 4.57 -13.44 -16.92
CA HIS A 99 5.58 -13.59 -15.87
C HIS A 99 5.71 -12.32 -15.00
N ALA A 100 5.75 -11.14 -15.61
CA ALA A 100 5.81 -9.87 -14.90
C ALA A 100 4.56 -9.64 -14.01
N VAL A 101 3.37 -9.97 -14.50
CA VAL A 101 2.12 -9.90 -13.73
C VAL A 101 2.15 -10.83 -12.51
N VAL A 102 2.71 -12.03 -12.65
CA VAL A 102 2.84 -12.98 -11.53
C VAL A 102 3.78 -12.44 -10.47
N ILE A 103 4.97 -11.96 -10.86
CA ILE A 103 5.94 -11.36 -9.92
C ILE A 103 5.33 -10.17 -9.20
N TYR A 104 4.65 -9.29 -9.95
CA TYR A 104 3.99 -8.13 -9.36
C TYR A 104 2.94 -8.54 -8.32
N ASN A 105 2.09 -9.52 -8.60
CA ASN A 105 1.09 -9.97 -7.64
C ASN A 105 1.73 -10.61 -6.39
N MET A 106 2.80 -11.39 -6.55
CA MET A 106 3.55 -11.92 -5.41
C MET A 106 4.10 -10.80 -4.53
N LEU A 107 4.75 -9.80 -5.13
CA LEU A 107 5.28 -8.63 -4.43
C LEU A 107 4.16 -7.81 -3.77
N ARG A 108 3.06 -7.56 -4.48
CA ARG A 108 1.88 -6.84 -4.00
C ARG A 108 1.30 -7.51 -2.76
N TYR A 109 1.02 -8.81 -2.81
CA TYR A 109 0.45 -9.51 -1.66
C TYR A 109 1.41 -9.59 -0.48
N PHE A 110 2.71 -9.73 -0.72
CA PHE A 110 3.72 -9.64 0.33
C PHE A 110 3.73 -8.27 1.01
N LEU A 111 3.80 -7.19 0.23
CA LEU A 111 3.81 -5.82 0.75
C LEU A 111 2.53 -5.47 1.50
N LEU A 112 1.36 -5.82 0.94
CA LEU A 112 0.07 -5.64 1.59
C LEU A 112 0.01 -6.38 2.94
N SER A 113 0.50 -7.62 2.99
CA SER A 113 0.53 -8.42 4.22
C SER A 113 1.44 -7.81 5.27
N CYS A 114 2.65 -7.38 4.89
CA CYS A 114 3.58 -6.72 5.81
C CYS A 114 3.01 -5.39 6.33
N SER A 115 2.44 -4.55 5.46
CA SER A 115 1.79 -3.30 5.86
C SER A 115 0.59 -3.55 6.77
N PHE A 116 -0.20 -4.59 6.50
CA PHE A 116 -1.32 -4.99 7.36
C PHE A 116 -0.84 -5.34 8.76
N LEU A 117 0.20 -6.17 8.88
CA LEU A 117 0.79 -6.55 10.17
C LEU A 117 1.31 -5.33 10.93
N VAL A 118 2.00 -4.41 10.24
CA VAL A 118 2.50 -3.15 10.82
C VAL A 118 1.36 -2.31 11.40
N ILE A 119 0.26 -2.16 10.65
CA ILE A 119 -0.90 -1.38 11.07
C ILE A 119 -1.61 -2.07 12.25
N MET A 120 -1.75 -3.39 12.21
CA MET A 120 -2.37 -4.16 13.31
C MET A 120 -1.56 -4.09 14.60
N LEU A 121 -0.24 -4.18 14.53
CA LEU A 121 0.64 -3.98 15.69
C LEU A 121 0.50 -2.56 16.26
N ARG A 122 0.36 -1.55 15.39
CA ARG A 122 0.11 -0.17 15.83
C ARG A 122 -1.25 -0.03 16.50
N LEU A 123 -2.31 -0.61 15.94
CA LEU A 123 -3.65 -0.60 16.49
C LEU A 123 -3.69 -1.29 17.86
N GLY A 124 -3.10 -2.47 17.98
CA GLY A 124 -3.04 -3.21 19.25
C GLY A 124 -2.33 -2.43 20.36
N ARG A 125 -1.22 -1.73 20.03
CA ARG A 125 -0.55 -0.82 20.99
C ARG A 125 -1.44 0.37 21.37
N ALA A 126 -2.15 0.97 20.42
CA ALA A 126 -3.04 2.09 20.69
C ALA A 126 -4.21 1.68 21.61
N ILE A 127 -4.82 0.52 21.37
CA ILE A 127 -5.89 -0.03 22.21
C ILE A 127 -5.37 -0.36 23.61
N LYS A 128 -4.19 -0.98 23.72
CA LYS A 128 -3.58 -1.31 25.01
C LYS A 128 -3.34 -0.04 25.86
N ASN A 129 -2.75 0.99 25.26
CA ASN A 129 -2.51 2.25 25.97
C ASN A 129 -3.82 2.92 26.39
N PHE A 130 -4.83 2.92 25.52
CA PHE A 130 -6.15 3.46 25.83
C PHE A 130 -6.82 2.75 27.02
N ALA A 131 -6.66 1.43 27.14
CA ALA A 131 -7.20 0.66 28.25
C ALA A 131 -6.48 0.95 29.58
N GLN A 132 -5.18 1.29 29.54
CA GLN A 132 -4.38 1.60 30.73
C GLN A 132 -4.63 3.02 31.26
N ASP A 133 -5.00 3.97 30.39
CA ASP A 133 -5.25 5.38 30.75
C ASP A 133 -6.69 5.65 31.24
N ARG A 134 -7.50 4.61 31.49
CA ARG A 134 -8.85 4.78 32.05
C ARG A 134 -8.73 5.02 33.57
N PRO A 135 -9.14 6.20 34.09
CA PRO A 135 -9.33 6.35 35.53
C PRO A 135 -10.46 5.41 35.97
N GLU A 136 -10.24 4.66 37.04
CA GLU A 136 -11.29 3.91 37.75
C GLU A 136 -12.40 4.84 38.26
#